data_AF-A0A3C1UFT6-F1
#
_entry.id   AF-A0A3C1UFT6-F1
#
_cell.length_a   1.000
_cell.length_b   1.000
_cell.length_c   1.000
_cell.angle_alpha   90.00
_cell.angle_beta   90.00
_cell.angle_gamma   90.00
#
_symmetry.space_group_name_H-M   'P 1'
#
loop_
_entity.id
_entity.type
_entity.pdbx_description
1 polymer ?
#
loop_
_entity_poly.entity_id
_entity_poly.type
_entity_poly.pdbx_seq_one_letter_code
_entity_poly.pdbx_strand_id
1 'polypeptide(L)' 'MKWYVGTQYHPEYSSTVLNPHPLFMAFVRAVIKNKNEK' A
#
# COMPACT_ATOMS: atom_id res chain seq x y z
N MET A 1 -7.97 -12.50 3.34
CA MET A 1 -8.67 -11.21 3.56
C MET A 1 -8.66 -10.40 2.27
N LYS A 2 -9.74 -9.66 1.95
CA LYS A 2 -9.81 -8.86 0.71
C LYS A 2 -9.48 -7.39 1.00
N TRP A 3 -8.49 -6.82 0.32
CA TRP A 3 -8.05 -5.43 0.45
C TRP A 3 -8.53 -4.61 -0.74
N TYR A 4 -9.22 -3.51 -0.48
CA TYR A 4 -9.68 -2.58 -1.49
C TYR A 4 -9.47 -1.15 -0.99
N VAL A 5 -8.91 -0.29 -1.83
CA VAL A 5 -8.68 1.12 -1.51
C VAL A 5 -8.84 1.95 -2.78
N GLY A 6 -9.47 3.12 -2.65
CA GLY A 6 -9.63 4.08 -3.73
C GLY A 6 -9.13 5.45 -3.28
N THR A 7 -8.57 6.20 -4.21
CA THR A 7 -8.10 7.58 -3.99
C THR A 7 -8.60 8.45 -5.12
N GLN A 8 -9.01 9.66 -4.79
CA GLN A 8 -9.44 10.65 -5.78
C GLN A 8 -8.27 11.49 -6.30
N TYR A 9 -7.14 11.51 -5.57
CA TYR A 9 -5.90 12.21 -5.94
C TYR A 9 -4.80 11.21 -6.32
N HIS A 10 -3.66 11.72 -6.81
CA HIS A 10 -2.51 10.94 -7.31
C HIS A 10 -1.40 10.77 -6.23
N PRO A 11 -1.50 9.77 -5.33
CA PRO A 11 -0.50 9.52 -4.28
C PRO A 11 0.87 9.10 -4.81
N GLU A 12 0.96 8.69 -6.08
CA GLU A 12 2.21 8.33 -6.75
C GLU A 12 3.15 9.53 -6.88
N TYR A 13 2.64 10.74 -7.09
CA TYR A 13 3.47 11.94 -7.21
C TYR A 13 4.11 12.35 -5.88
N SER A 14 3.52 11.96 -4.75
CA SER A 14 4.05 12.22 -3.41
C SER A 14 4.95 11.10 -2.88
N SER A 15 5.13 10.01 -3.64
CA SER A 15 5.99 8.90 -3.25
C SER A 15 7.39 9.05 -3.83
N THR A 16 8.41 8.94 -2.99
CA THR A 16 9.81 8.92 -3.42
C THR A 16 10.51 7.66 -2.92
N VAL A 17 11.70 7.37 -3.43
CA VAL A 17 12.49 6.19 -2.98
C VAL A 17 12.84 6.31 -1.49
N LEU A 18 13.24 7.49 -1.04
CA LEU A 18 13.62 7.73 0.36
C LEU A 18 12.39 7.88 1.28
N ASN A 19 11.27 8.37 0.74
CA ASN A 19 10.03 8.55 1.48
C ASN A 19 8.85 7.93 0.70
N PRO A 20 8.62 6.62 0.83
CA PRO A 20 7.54 5.95 0.14
C PRO A 20 6.18 6.34 0.74
N HIS A 21 5.18 6.55 -0.10
CA HIS A 21 3.87 6.98 0.37
C HIS A 21 3.20 5.88 1.24
N PRO A 22 2.57 6.25 2.38
CA PRO A 22 2.00 5.28 3.32
C PRO A 22 1.00 4.30 2.71
N LEU A 23 0.23 4.75 1.72
CA LEU A 23 -0.74 3.92 1.00
C LEU A 23 -0.09 2.69 0.35
N PHE A 24 1.05 2.87 -0.31
CA PHE A 24 1.76 1.78 -0.98
C PHE A 24 2.39 0.83 0.06
N MET A 25 2.96 1.39 1.13
CA MET A 25 3.52 0.60 2.22
C MET A 25 2.45 -0.23 2.96
N ALA A 26 1.26 0.33 3.17
CA ALA A 26 0.14 -0.38 3.78
C ALA A 26 -0.32 -1.55 2.90
N PHE A 27 -0.40 -1.35 1.58
CA PHE A 27 -0.71 -2.42 0.63
C PHE A 27 0.31 -3.56 0.70
N VAL A 28 1.61 -3.26 0.66
CA VAL A 28 2.67 -4.28 0.75
C VAL A 28 2.57 -5.08 2.06
N ARG A 29 2.35 -4.40 3.20
CA ARG A 29 2.16 -5.07 4.49
C ARG A 29 0.92 -5.96 4.50
N ALA A 30 -0.19 -5.51 3.92
CA ALA A 30 -1.42 -6.31 3.83
C ALA A 30 -1.20 -7.59 2.99
N VAL A 31 -0.43 -7.49 1.90
CA VAL A 31 -0.06 -8.65 1.08
C VAL A 31 0.83 -9.63 1.85
N ILE A 32 1.85 -9.14 2.57
CA ILE A 32 2.74 -9.98 3.40
C ILE A 32 1.92 -10.70 4.49
N LYS A 33 1.04 -9.98 5.18
CA LYS A 33 0.17 -10.56 6.20
C LYS A 33 -0.72 -11.66 5.61
N ASN A 34 -1.35 -11.39 4.46
CA ASN A 34 -2.19 -12.38 3.77
C ASN A 34 -1.40 -13.62 3.34
N LYS A 35 -0.16 -13.47 2.88
CA LYS A 35 0.73 -14.59 2.56
C LYS A 35 1.03 -15.46 3.77
N ASN A 36 1.20 -14.86 4.94
CA ASN A 36 1.57 -15.57 6.18
C ASN A 36 0.37 -16.17 6.92
N GLU A 37 -0.85 -15.66 6.70
CA GLU A 37 -2.11 -16.20 7.25
C GLU A 37 -2.69 -17.35 6.41
N LYS A 38 -1.95 -17.82 5.40
CA LYS A 38 -2.32 -18.92 4.49
C LYS A 38 -1.38 -20.10 4.70
#